data_AF-A0A1I7TJJ6-F1
#
_entry.id   AF-A0A1I7TJJ6-F1
#
_cell.length_a   1.000
_cell.length_b   1.000
_cell.length_c   1.000
_cell.angle_alpha   90.00
_cell.angle_beta   90.00
_cell.angle_gamma   90.00
#
_symmetry.space_group_name_H-M   'P 1'
#
loop_
_entity.id
_entity.type
_entity.pdbx_description
1 polymer ?
#
loop_
_entity_poly.entity_id
_entity_poly.type
_entity_poly.pdbx_seq_one_letter_code
_entity_poly.pdbx_strand_id
1 'polypeptide(L)'
;MNAVVFICIVLALLCRSFGNTDIAPTLSETTAPPSIVIEFANLSSRLHSGINVSAIANHALHYDMVVEVKVSSNELIEFKLYKCRELILGGNIGNKTYILSDSWLVFLFSAGQKPCAFETYDLSLIISSEKNSTGSIEIGTTAKKGFIQHVRNDVNKKIEIDQWFRKIDKRRLSLGPAISTALTNANTTLALITNLTKIPVVRLSKCQSEPITIEIGSKAKTTLSRENMLQIVRLNELICPEDKEKMCMSLYLTAELEPSLSGLIFPYTVKKGSRETSCLL
;
A
#
# COMPACT_ATOMS: atom_id res chain seq x y z
N MET A 1 -38.00 -25.96 -46.61
CA MET A 1 -37.47 -25.14 -45.49
C MET A 1 -38.24 -23.83 -45.48
N ASN A 2 -39.13 -23.66 -44.50
CA ASN A 2 -40.23 -22.69 -44.54
C ASN A 2 -39.77 -21.24 -44.39
N ALA A 3 -40.31 -20.35 -45.21
CA ALA A 3 -40.08 -18.90 -45.20
C ALA A 3 -40.30 -18.24 -43.82
N VAL A 4 -41.10 -18.88 -42.96
CA VAL A 4 -41.33 -18.45 -41.57
C VAL A 4 -40.06 -18.50 -40.71
N VAL A 5 -39.19 -19.50 -40.93
CA VAL A 5 -37.93 -19.65 -40.17
C VAL A 5 -36.94 -18.55 -40.55
N PHE A 6 -36.91 -18.14 -41.82
CA PHE A 6 -36.02 -17.08 -42.29
C PHE A 6 -36.43 -15.70 -41.74
N ILE A 7 -37.74 -15.43 -41.66
CA ILE A 7 -38.26 -14.17 -41.10
C ILE A 7 -37.98 -14.08 -39.59
N CYS A 8 -38.10 -15.17 -38.84
CA CYS A 8 -37.75 -15.18 -37.41
C CYS A 8 -36.25 -14.93 -37.15
N ILE A 9 -35.36 -15.46 -38.02
CA ILE A 9 -33.92 -15.24 -37.88
C ILE A 9 -33.54 -13.79 -38.21
N VAL A 10 -34.17 -13.19 -39.24
CA VAL A 10 -33.92 -11.79 -39.60
C VAL A 10 -34.47 -10.82 -38.53
N LEU A 11 -35.64 -11.09 -37.95
CA LEU A 11 -36.17 -10.31 -36.82
C LEU A 11 -35.32 -10.44 -35.55
N ALA A 12 -34.80 -11.64 -35.26
CA ALA A 12 -33.89 -11.85 -34.13
C ALA A 12 -32.53 -11.14 -34.32
N LEU A 13 -32.05 -11.03 -35.56
CA LEU A 13 -30.83 -10.27 -35.90
C LEU A 13 -31.06 -8.75 -35.84
N LEU A 14 -32.24 -8.27 -36.23
CA LEU A 14 -32.58 -6.84 -36.14
C LEU A 14 -32.85 -6.40 -34.69
N CYS A 15 -33.46 -7.25 -33.84
CA CYS A 15 -33.61 -6.95 -32.41
C CYS A 15 -32.29 -7.01 -31.63
N ARG A 16 -31.27 -7.75 -32.12
CA ARG A 16 -29.90 -7.69 -31.56
C ARG A 16 -29.12 -6.45 -32.00
N SER A 17 -29.54 -5.79 -33.09
CA SER A 17 -28.89 -4.57 -33.60
C SER A 17 -29.42 -3.27 -32.99
N PHE A 18 -30.59 -3.29 -32.32
CA PHE A 18 -31.23 -2.09 -31.75
C PHE A 18 -31.30 -2.08 -30.21
N GLY A 19 -30.64 -3.02 -29.55
CA GLY A 19 -30.70 -3.21 -28.09
C GLY A 19 -29.38 -3.01 -27.34
N ASN A 20 -28.41 -2.31 -27.92
CA ASN A 20 -27.19 -1.91 -27.18
C ASN A 20 -26.70 -0.53 -27.63
N THR A 21 -27.58 0.47 -27.58
CA THR A 21 -27.11 1.82 -27.25
C THR A 21 -26.80 1.83 -25.76
N ASP A 22 -25.66 1.23 -25.40
CA ASP A 22 -24.92 1.77 -24.27
C ASP A 22 -24.68 3.23 -24.67
N ILE A 23 -25.44 4.12 -24.06
CA ILE A 23 -24.98 5.49 -23.86
C ILE A 23 -23.76 5.31 -22.95
N ALA A 24 -22.63 4.96 -23.56
CA ALA A 24 -21.34 5.20 -22.98
C ALA A 24 -21.40 6.66 -22.56
N PRO A 25 -21.15 7.00 -21.28
CA PRO A 25 -20.82 8.37 -20.98
C PRO A 25 -19.65 8.68 -21.89
N THR A 26 -19.86 9.54 -22.88
CA THR A 26 -18.81 10.16 -23.64
C THR A 26 -17.91 10.78 -22.59
N LEU A 27 -16.85 10.06 -22.22
CA LEU A 27 -15.67 10.67 -21.63
C LEU A 27 -15.26 11.68 -22.68
N SER A 28 -15.65 12.93 -22.44
CA SER A 28 -14.92 14.06 -22.97
C SER A 28 -13.47 13.75 -22.63
N GLU A 29 -12.68 13.40 -23.64
CA GLU A 29 -11.24 13.22 -23.54
C GLU A 29 -10.65 14.58 -23.16
N THR A 30 -10.69 14.88 -21.87
CA THR A 30 -9.81 15.88 -21.29
C THR A 30 -8.41 15.34 -21.52
N THR A 31 -7.69 15.95 -22.46
CA THR A 31 -6.37 15.51 -22.94
C THR A 31 -5.26 15.67 -21.90
N ALA A 32 -5.60 16.25 -20.74
CA ALA A 32 -4.72 16.36 -19.59
C ALA A 32 -4.91 15.16 -18.66
N PRO A 33 -3.82 14.51 -18.21
CA PRO A 33 -3.91 13.43 -17.23
C PRO A 33 -4.62 13.94 -15.97
N PRO A 34 -5.52 13.14 -15.37
CA PRO A 34 -6.24 13.53 -14.17
C PRO A 34 -5.26 13.81 -13.03
N SER A 35 -5.49 14.93 -12.35
CA SER A 35 -4.70 15.34 -11.18
C SER A 35 -5.57 16.06 -10.15
N ILE A 36 -5.08 16.09 -8.92
CA ILE A 36 -5.68 16.79 -7.79
C ILE A 36 -4.61 17.71 -7.22
N VAL A 37 -4.96 18.98 -7.03
CA VAL A 37 -4.11 19.95 -6.34
C VAL A 37 -4.90 20.50 -5.15
N ILE A 38 -4.31 20.44 -3.97
CA ILE A 38 -4.89 20.93 -2.73
C ILE A 38 -3.93 21.95 -2.16
N GLU A 39 -4.30 23.21 -2.26
CA GLU A 39 -3.55 24.33 -1.69
C GLU A 39 -4.03 24.59 -0.26
N PHE A 40 -3.09 24.94 0.61
CA PHE A 40 -3.38 25.39 1.96
C PHE A 40 -2.53 26.61 2.26
N ALA A 41 -3.13 27.60 2.92
CA ALA A 41 -2.46 28.82 3.33
C ALA A 41 -2.84 29.15 4.77
N ASN A 42 -1.85 29.56 5.57
CA ASN A 42 -2.03 29.87 6.98
C ASN A 42 -2.75 28.75 7.75
N LEU A 43 -2.37 27.50 7.50
CA LEU A 43 -2.91 26.34 8.20
C LEU A 43 -2.51 26.41 9.67
N SER A 44 -3.46 26.75 10.55
CA SER A 44 -3.26 26.92 12.00
C SER A 44 -3.88 25.80 12.84
N SER A 45 -4.57 24.86 12.21
CA SER A 45 -5.19 23.71 12.90
C SER A 45 -5.14 22.48 12.00
N ARG A 46 -6.24 22.17 11.31
CA ARG A 46 -6.43 20.95 10.54
C ARG A 46 -7.30 21.21 9.32
N LEU A 47 -6.82 20.81 8.16
CA LEU A 47 -7.57 20.75 6.92
C LEU A 47 -8.01 19.31 6.69
N HIS A 48 -9.26 19.14 6.25
CA HIS A 48 -9.80 17.85 5.85
C HIS A 48 -10.39 17.99 4.44
N SER A 49 -10.00 17.10 3.54
CA SER A 49 -10.46 17.09 2.15
C SER A 49 -10.76 15.66 1.70
N GLY A 50 -11.91 15.45 1.06
CA GLY A 50 -12.21 14.19 0.37
C GLY A 50 -11.60 14.19 -1.03
N ILE A 51 -10.91 13.12 -1.42
CA ILE A 51 -10.22 13.02 -2.71
C ILE A 51 -10.64 11.79 -3.50
N ASN A 52 -10.82 11.94 -4.82
CA ASN A 52 -11.18 10.87 -5.74
C ASN A 52 -9.97 10.48 -6.60
N VAL A 53 -9.22 9.49 -6.13
CA VAL A 53 -7.95 9.03 -6.71
C VAL A 53 -8.12 7.87 -7.70
N SER A 54 -9.28 7.24 -7.75
CA SER A 54 -9.56 6.06 -8.58
C SER A 54 -9.40 6.34 -10.07
N ALA A 55 -9.85 7.52 -10.54
CA ALA A 55 -9.64 7.95 -11.92
C ALA A 55 -8.15 8.15 -12.25
N ILE A 56 -7.37 8.71 -11.31
CA ILE A 56 -5.92 8.88 -11.46
C ILE A 56 -5.22 7.53 -11.53
N ALA A 57 -5.58 6.60 -10.64
CA ALA A 57 -5.03 5.25 -10.62
C ALA A 57 -5.42 4.45 -11.88
N ASN A 58 -6.66 4.57 -12.35
CA ASN A 58 -7.13 3.93 -13.59
C ASN A 58 -6.35 4.44 -14.80
N HIS A 59 -6.16 5.77 -14.90
CA HIS A 59 -5.33 6.36 -15.93
C HIS A 59 -3.89 5.83 -15.85
N ALA A 60 -3.30 5.78 -14.65
CA ALA A 60 -1.95 5.28 -14.47
C ALA A 60 -1.78 3.81 -14.92
N LEU A 61 -2.74 2.94 -14.56
CA LEU A 61 -2.77 1.55 -14.99
C LEU A 61 -2.89 1.41 -16.52
N HIS A 62 -3.72 2.24 -17.15
CA HIS A 62 -3.98 2.16 -18.59
C HIS A 62 -2.79 2.60 -19.45
N TYR A 63 -2.01 3.58 -18.96
CA TYR A 63 -0.89 4.18 -19.70
C TYR A 63 0.52 3.77 -19.18
N ASP A 64 0.61 2.71 -18.38
CA ASP A 64 1.86 2.25 -17.71
C ASP A 64 2.63 3.40 -17.01
N MET A 65 1.88 4.22 -16.28
CA MET A 65 2.38 5.32 -15.46
C MET A 65 2.31 4.94 -13.98
N VAL A 66 2.91 5.77 -13.12
CA VAL A 66 2.80 5.65 -11.65
C VAL A 66 2.08 6.87 -11.10
N VAL A 67 1.51 6.74 -9.90
CA VAL A 67 0.92 7.89 -9.19
C VAL A 67 2.01 8.59 -8.38
N GLU A 68 2.09 9.89 -8.51
CA GLU A 68 3.01 10.74 -7.77
C GLU A 68 2.21 11.61 -6.80
N VAL A 69 2.63 11.64 -5.53
CA VAL A 69 2.12 12.54 -4.49
C VAL A 69 3.25 13.49 -4.13
N LYS A 70 3.15 14.74 -4.57
CA LYS A 70 4.09 15.81 -4.23
C LYS A 70 3.49 16.66 -3.11
N VAL A 71 4.25 16.80 -2.04
CA VAL A 71 3.94 17.68 -0.92
C VAL A 71 4.97 18.79 -0.94
N SER A 72 4.50 20.03 -1.02
CA SER A 72 5.32 21.23 -0.94
C SER A 72 4.83 22.06 0.23
N SER A 73 5.70 22.38 1.17
CA SER A 73 5.34 23.13 2.37
C SER A 73 6.52 23.92 2.91
N ASN A 74 6.26 25.14 3.37
CA ASN A 74 7.25 25.98 4.03
C ASN A 74 7.62 25.52 5.45
N GLU A 75 6.80 24.66 6.06
CA GLU A 75 6.98 24.09 7.40
C GLU A 75 6.69 22.59 7.38
N LEU A 76 7.08 21.87 8.44
CA LEU A 76 6.66 20.49 8.62
C LEU A 76 5.14 20.42 8.84
N ILE A 77 4.50 19.50 8.13
CA ILE A 77 3.07 19.20 8.25
C ILE A 77 2.86 17.73 8.55
N GLU A 78 1.84 17.46 9.35
CA GLU A 78 1.30 16.12 9.52
C GLU A 78 0.35 15.84 8.35
N PHE A 79 0.78 14.96 7.46
CA PHE A 79 0.02 14.50 6.29
C PHE A 79 -0.54 13.11 6.55
N LYS A 80 -1.85 12.90 6.36
CA LYS A 80 -2.49 11.59 6.53
C LYS A 80 -3.58 11.33 5.49
N LEU A 81 -3.44 10.19 4.80
CA LEU A 81 -4.44 9.62 3.91
C LEU A 81 -5.14 8.45 4.59
N TYR A 82 -6.47 8.48 4.57
CA TYR A 82 -7.33 7.46 5.14
C TYR A 82 -8.23 6.82 4.09
N LYS A 83 -8.51 5.52 4.28
CA LYS A 83 -9.61 4.81 3.63
C LYS A 83 -10.50 4.21 4.72
N CYS A 84 -11.77 4.58 4.78
CA CYS A 84 -12.72 4.03 5.76
C CYS A 84 -12.19 4.10 7.21
N ARG A 85 -11.59 5.24 7.59
CA ARG A 85 -10.93 5.48 8.90
C ARG A 85 -9.65 4.69 9.18
N GLU A 86 -9.17 3.89 8.23
CA GLU A 86 -7.87 3.23 8.30
C GLU A 86 -6.81 4.12 7.67
N LEU A 87 -5.73 4.42 8.40
CA LEU A 87 -4.59 5.17 7.86
C LEU A 87 -3.87 4.28 6.84
N ILE A 88 -3.74 4.78 5.61
CA ILE A 88 -3.07 4.03 4.54
C ILE A 88 -1.68 4.57 4.23
N LEU A 89 -1.48 5.89 4.38
CA LEU A 89 -0.20 6.57 4.20
C LEU A 89 -0.24 7.86 5.01
N GLY A 90 0.81 8.13 5.76
CA GLY A 90 0.94 9.41 6.45
C GLY A 90 2.36 9.64 6.93
N GLY A 91 2.62 10.80 7.53
CA GLY A 91 3.90 11.14 8.13
C GLY A 91 3.97 12.62 8.48
N ASN A 92 4.96 12.98 9.29
CA ASN A 92 5.30 14.37 9.54
C ASN A 92 6.42 14.79 8.57
N ILE A 93 6.08 15.60 7.57
CA ILE A 93 6.92 15.85 6.38
C ILE A 93 6.87 17.32 5.96
N GLY A 94 7.96 17.80 5.37
CA GLY A 94 8.00 19.07 4.63
C GLY A 94 7.87 18.78 3.13
N ASN A 95 8.78 19.36 2.33
CA ASN A 95 8.88 19.03 0.92
C ASN A 95 9.20 17.55 0.71
N LYS A 96 8.30 16.83 0.04
CA LYS A 96 8.39 15.38 -0.13
C LYS A 96 7.72 14.93 -1.41
N THR A 97 8.26 13.88 -2.04
CA THR A 97 7.61 13.21 -3.15
C THR A 97 7.50 11.73 -2.85
N TYR A 98 6.27 11.21 -2.92
CA TYR A 98 6.00 9.77 -2.91
C TYR A 98 5.60 9.32 -4.30
N ILE A 99 6.17 8.20 -4.73
CA ILE A 99 5.82 7.53 -5.96
C ILE A 99 5.19 6.19 -5.58
N LEU A 100 3.96 6.01 -6.06
CA LEU A 100 3.06 4.91 -5.76
C LEU A 100 2.99 4.00 -7.00
N SER A 101 3.67 2.84 -6.94
CA SER A 101 3.76 1.88 -8.05
C SER A 101 2.63 0.83 -8.04
N ASP A 102 2.80 -0.23 -8.82
CA ASP A 102 1.81 -1.25 -9.16
C ASP A 102 0.84 -1.67 -8.02
N SER A 103 1.32 -2.08 -6.83
CA SER A 103 0.44 -2.50 -5.73
C SER A 103 -0.41 -1.36 -5.16
N TRP A 104 0.11 -0.13 -5.18
CA TRP A 104 -0.66 1.06 -4.82
C TRP A 104 -1.71 1.37 -5.87
N LEU A 105 -1.36 1.27 -7.16
CA LEU A 105 -2.31 1.56 -8.24
C LEU A 105 -3.55 0.65 -8.15
N VAL A 106 -3.33 -0.65 -7.93
CA VAL A 106 -4.43 -1.62 -7.73
C VAL A 106 -5.27 -1.23 -6.51
N PHE A 107 -4.63 -0.85 -5.40
CA PHE A 107 -5.33 -0.42 -4.19
C PHE A 107 -6.16 0.85 -4.42
N LEU A 108 -5.56 1.92 -4.96
CA LEU A 108 -6.21 3.21 -5.22
C LEU A 108 -7.36 3.09 -6.23
N PHE A 109 -7.19 2.27 -7.27
CA PHE A 109 -8.26 1.96 -8.21
C PHE A 109 -9.43 1.25 -7.51
N SER A 110 -9.13 0.26 -6.68
CA SER A 110 -10.16 -0.48 -5.92
C SER A 110 -10.86 0.37 -4.86
N ALA A 111 -10.22 1.44 -4.37
CA ALA A 111 -10.77 2.32 -3.35
C ALA A 111 -12.07 3.00 -3.82
N GLY A 112 -12.13 3.42 -5.10
CA GLY A 112 -13.35 4.00 -5.68
C GLY A 112 -14.43 3.00 -6.09
N GLN A 113 -14.07 1.72 -6.24
CA GLN A 113 -15.05 0.66 -6.47
C GLN A 113 -15.73 0.17 -5.19
N LYS A 114 -15.08 0.40 -4.04
CA LYS A 114 -15.54 -0.03 -2.73
C LYS A 114 -15.68 1.20 -1.83
N PRO A 115 -16.69 2.07 -2.07
CA PRO A 115 -16.90 3.26 -1.25
C PRO A 115 -17.16 2.85 0.21
N CYS A 116 -16.72 3.68 1.14
CA CYS A 116 -17.07 3.48 2.55
C CYS A 116 -18.53 3.87 2.74
N ALA A 117 -19.27 3.18 3.62
CA ALA A 117 -20.69 3.45 3.83
C ALA A 117 -21.00 4.90 4.26
N PHE A 118 -20.01 5.64 4.76
CA PHE A 118 -20.12 6.99 5.30
C PHE A 118 -19.30 8.04 4.52
N GLU A 119 -18.69 7.69 3.39
CA GLU A 119 -17.85 8.59 2.59
C GLU A 119 -18.28 8.53 1.12
N THR A 120 -18.39 9.70 0.47
CA THR A 120 -18.71 9.82 -0.96
C THR A 120 -17.47 9.95 -1.85
N TYR A 121 -16.30 9.90 -1.24
CA TYR A 121 -15.00 10.05 -1.88
C TYR A 121 -14.14 8.81 -1.70
N ASP A 122 -13.11 8.65 -2.54
CA ASP A 122 -12.25 7.45 -2.49
C ASP A 122 -11.40 7.41 -1.23
N LEU A 123 -10.83 8.55 -0.81
CA LEU A 123 -9.98 8.70 0.37
C LEU A 123 -10.25 10.02 1.11
N SER A 124 -10.02 10.03 2.43
CA SER A 124 -9.90 11.28 3.21
C SER A 124 -8.45 11.70 3.32
N LEU A 125 -8.16 12.96 2.99
CA LEU A 125 -6.90 13.62 3.27
C LEU A 125 -7.06 14.53 4.49
N ILE A 126 -6.13 14.39 5.43
CA ILE A 126 -6.04 15.22 6.62
C ILE A 126 -4.64 15.83 6.66
N ILE A 127 -4.59 17.16 6.83
CA ILE A 127 -3.36 17.92 6.96
C ILE A 127 -3.44 18.73 8.26
N SER A 128 -2.41 18.66 9.09
CA SER A 128 -2.26 19.50 10.30
C SER A 128 -0.86 20.12 10.35
N SER A 129 -0.73 21.25 11.04
CA SER A 129 0.59 21.80 11.36
C SER A 129 0.57 22.48 12.73
N GLU A 130 1.70 22.39 13.45
CA GLU A 130 1.89 23.09 14.72
C GLU A 130 2.18 24.59 14.52
N LYS A 131 2.61 24.97 13.32
CA LYS A 131 2.91 26.35 12.93
C LYS A 131 2.06 26.75 11.74
N ASN A 132 1.91 28.06 11.54
CA ASN A 132 1.28 28.57 10.33
C ASN A 132 2.04 28.10 9.09
N SER A 133 1.40 27.23 8.33
CA SER A 133 1.99 26.60 7.15
C SER A 133 1.22 26.96 5.88
N THR A 134 1.96 27.14 4.80
CA THR A 134 1.45 27.40 3.46
C THR A 134 2.15 26.48 2.47
N GLY A 135 1.38 25.89 1.56
CA GLY A 135 1.88 24.88 0.65
C GLY A 135 0.81 24.27 -0.23
N SER A 136 1.18 23.16 -0.87
CA SER A 136 0.31 22.40 -1.76
C SER A 136 0.56 20.90 -1.67
N ILE A 137 -0.47 20.13 -1.95
CA ILE A 137 -0.38 18.70 -2.20
C ILE A 137 -0.91 18.42 -3.60
N GLU A 138 -0.06 17.85 -4.44
CA GLU A 138 -0.38 17.49 -5.82
C GLU A 138 -0.38 15.97 -5.94
N ILE A 139 -1.46 15.40 -6.48
CA ILE A 139 -1.60 13.99 -6.78
C ILE A 139 -1.85 13.88 -8.28
N GLY A 140 -0.97 13.19 -9.00
CA GLY A 140 -1.10 13.04 -10.44
C GLY A 140 -0.38 11.80 -10.94
N THR A 141 -0.27 11.67 -12.27
CA THR A 141 0.46 10.57 -12.90
C THR A 141 1.79 11.04 -13.47
N THR A 142 2.83 10.22 -13.36
CA THR A 142 4.13 10.46 -14.00
C THR A 142 4.65 9.20 -14.68
N ALA A 143 5.56 9.36 -15.65
CA ALA A 143 6.11 8.24 -16.39
C ALA A 143 6.91 7.30 -15.46
N LYS A 144 6.77 5.99 -15.66
CA LYS A 144 7.42 4.96 -14.84
C LYS A 144 8.95 4.91 -14.94
N LYS A 145 9.53 5.59 -15.94
CA LYS A 145 10.97 5.52 -16.29
C LYS A 145 11.85 5.88 -15.10
N GLY A 146 12.74 4.96 -14.74
CA GLY A 146 13.76 5.17 -13.71
C GLY A 146 13.32 4.82 -12.28
N PHE A 147 12.05 4.53 -12.02
CA PHE A 147 11.56 4.26 -10.66
C PHE A 147 11.61 2.78 -10.26
N ILE A 148 11.48 1.85 -11.23
CA ILE A 148 11.44 0.42 -10.95
C ILE A 148 12.79 -0.24 -11.25
N GLN A 149 13.45 -0.71 -10.19
CA GLN A 149 14.46 -1.76 -10.29
C GLN A 149 13.91 -2.97 -9.56
N HIS A 150 13.70 -4.07 -10.28
CA HIS A 150 13.35 -5.34 -9.68
C HIS A 150 14.57 -5.87 -8.91
N VAL A 151 14.55 -5.76 -7.58
CA VAL A 151 15.53 -6.45 -6.75
C VAL A 151 15.15 -7.93 -6.74
N ARG A 152 15.90 -8.75 -7.47
CA ARG A 152 15.88 -10.22 -7.28
C ARG A 152 16.55 -10.50 -5.94
N ASN A 153 15.79 -10.96 -4.94
CA ASN A 153 16.36 -11.51 -3.72
C ASN A 153 15.60 -12.76 -3.25
N ASP A 154 16.37 -13.67 -2.65
CA ASP A 154 16.05 -15.06 -2.30
C ASP A 154 14.75 -15.24 -1.51
N VAL A 155 13.88 -16.12 -2.00
CA VAL A 155 12.54 -16.43 -1.47
C VAL A 155 12.58 -17.29 -0.18
N ASN A 156 13.75 -17.77 0.25
CA ASN A 156 13.85 -18.90 1.19
C ASN A 156 14.70 -18.67 2.46
N LYS A 157 14.96 -17.43 2.88
CA LYS A 157 15.83 -17.19 4.06
C LYS A 157 15.04 -16.81 5.31
N LYS A 158 15.27 -17.56 6.40
CA LYS A 158 15.05 -17.10 7.79
C LYS A 158 15.88 -15.83 7.97
N ILE A 159 15.28 -14.73 8.41
CA ILE A 159 15.97 -13.46 8.64
C ILE A 159 16.12 -13.25 10.14
N GLU A 160 17.20 -13.75 10.72
CA GLU A 160 17.49 -13.51 12.14
C GLU A 160 17.90 -12.05 12.37
N ILE A 161 17.33 -11.38 13.39
CA ILE A 161 17.56 -9.95 13.67
C ILE A 161 18.05 -9.79 15.09
N ASP A 162 19.33 -10.08 15.31
CA ASP A 162 19.92 -10.00 16.64
C ASP A 162 19.92 -8.56 17.18
N GLN A 163 19.05 -8.28 18.15
CA GLN A 163 19.05 -7.00 18.85
C GLN A 163 20.06 -7.05 20.00
N TRP A 164 21.24 -6.45 19.78
CA TRP A 164 22.20 -6.18 20.85
C TRP A 164 21.88 -4.81 21.49
N PHE A 165 21.99 -4.73 22.82
CA PHE A 165 21.56 -3.58 23.62
C PHE A 165 21.98 -2.21 23.07
N ARG A 166 21.09 -1.22 23.28
CA ARG A 166 21.23 0.24 23.03
C ARG A 166 21.23 0.71 21.58
N LYS A 167 21.29 -0.17 20.60
CA LYS A 167 21.13 0.21 19.19
C LYS A 167 19.77 -0.30 18.70
N ILE A 168 18.91 0.62 18.30
CA ILE A 168 17.77 0.28 17.44
C ILE A 168 18.41 -0.27 16.15
N ASP A 169 18.43 -1.59 15.99
CA ASP A 169 19.02 -2.20 14.81
C ASP A 169 18.09 -1.93 13.62
N LYS A 170 18.44 -0.90 12.84
CA LYS A 170 17.74 -0.55 11.62
C LYS A 170 18.21 -1.51 10.53
N ARG A 171 17.48 -2.61 10.35
CA ARG A 171 17.74 -3.51 9.22
C ARG A 171 16.90 -3.13 8.02
N ARG A 172 17.53 -3.15 6.85
CA ARG A 172 16.85 -3.05 5.57
C ARG A 172 16.45 -4.45 5.12
N LEU A 173 15.15 -4.68 4.94
CA LEU A 173 14.59 -5.97 4.56
C LEU A 173 13.83 -5.87 3.24
N SER A 174 13.98 -6.89 2.41
CA SER A 174 13.14 -7.12 1.25
C SER A 174 12.18 -8.25 1.56
N LEU A 175 10.93 -7.91 1.89
CA LEU A 175 9.89 -8.89 2.26
C LEU A 175 8.97 -9.27 1.10
N GLY A 176 9.10 -8.59 -0.05
CA GLY A 176 8.19 -8.74 -1.20
C GLY A 176 7.98 -10.18 -1.65
N PRO A 177 9.03 -10.98 -1.92
CA PRO A 177 8.87 -12.35 -2.40
C PRO A 177 8.22 -13.29 -1.37
N ALA A 178 8.58 -13.18 -0.10
CA ALA A 178 8.01 -13.97 0.99
C ALA A 178 6.50 -13.69 1.14
N ILE A 179 6.12 -12.40 1.09
CA ILE A 179 4.72 -12.00 1.18
C ILE A 179 3.94 -12.44 -0.06
N SER A 180 4.50 -12.26 -1.25
CA SER A 180 3.88 -12.71 -2.50
C SER A 180 3.58 -14.21 -2.47
N THR A 181 4.52 -15.01 -1.97
CA THR A 181 4.34 -16.46 -1.79
C THR A 181 3.21 -16.76 -0.80
N ALA A 182 3.18 -16.09 0.36
CA ALA A 182 2.13 -16.28 1.37
C ALA A 182 0.74 -15.80 0.90
N LEU A 183 0.67 -14.80 0.01
CA LEU A 183 -0.59 -14.29 -0.54
C LEU A 183 -1.18 -15.18 -1.64
N THR A 184 -0.34 -15.95 -2.34
CA THR A 184 -0.70 -16.80 -3.48
C THR A 184 -0.86 -18.27 -3.11
N ASN A 185 -0.11 -18.76 -2.11
CA ASN A 185 -0.17 -20.15 -1.65
C ASN A 185 -0.99 -20.28 -0.36
N ALA A 186 -2.16 -20.92 -0.44
CA ALA A 186 -3.05 -21.15 0.70
C ALA A 186 -2.44 -21.99 1.84
N ASN A 187 -1.35 -22.71 1.58
CA ASN A 187 -0.65 -23.53 2.59
C ASN A 187 0.56 -22.80 3.22
N THR A 188 0.84 -21.57 2.81
CA THR A 188 1.95 -20.77 3.33
C THR A 188 1.42 -19.66 4.22
N THR A 189 1.96 -19.58 5.44
CA THR A 189 1.64 -18.48 6.37
C THR A 189 2.91 -17.71 6.68
N LEU A 190 2.79 -16.37 6.71
CA LEU A 190 3.83 -15.51 7.22
C LEU A 190 3.55 -15.24 8.69
N ALA A 191 4.49 -15.54 9.58
CA ALA A 191 4.40 -15.15 10.98
C ALA A 191 5.67 -14.44 11.40
N LEU A 192 5.55 -13.60 12.41
CA LEU A 192 6.68 -13.07 13.15
C LEU A 192 6.82 -13.93 14.39
N ILE A 193 8.02 -14.44 14.63
CA ILE A 193 8.37 -15.23 15.81
C ILE A 193 9.40 -14.43 16.57
N THR A 194 9.40 -14.57 17.88
CA THR A 194 10.38 -13.98 18.79
C THR A 194 10.64 -14.98 19.91
N ASN A 195 11.75 -14.84 20.61
CA ASN A 195 12.04 -15.54 21.86
C ASN A 195 12.07 -14.56 23.05
N LEU A 196 11.67 -13.32 22.82
CA LEU A 196 11.58 -12.30 23.85
C LEU A 196 10.50 -12.66 24.86
N THR A 197 10.80 -12.43 26.13
CA THR A 197 9.91 -12.72 27.27
C THR A 197 8.78 -11.71 27.41
N LYS A 198 8.98 -10.48 26.89
CA LYS A 198 7.97 -9.41 26.81
C LYS A 198 7.42 -9.28 25.40
N ILE A 199 6.22 -8.70 25.28
CA ILE A 199 5.51 -8.43 24.02
C ILE A 199 6.34 -7.44 23.18
N PRO A 200 7.04 -7.89 22.12
CA PRO A 200 7.77 -6.99 21.25
C PRO A 200 6.86 -6.37 20.20
N VAL A 201 7.26 -5.17 19.77
CA VAL A 201 6.58 -4.41 18.73
C VAL A 201 7.51 -4.27 17.54
N VAL A 202 7.05 -4.76 16.38
CA VAL A 202 7.74 -4.60 15.10
C VAL A 202 7.15 -3.40 14.39
N ARG A 203 8.01 -2.45 14.00
CA ARG A 203 7.65 -1.28 13.22
C ARG A 203 8.33 -1.33 11.86
N LEU A 204 7.54 -1.22 10.81
CA LEU A 204 8.00 -1.20 9.42
C LEU A 204 7.72 0.18 8.85
N SER A 205 8.75 0.89 8.39
CA SER A 205 8.56 2.20 7.74
C SER A 205 9.44 2.36 6.51
N LYS A 206 9.02 3.28 5.64
CA LYS A 206 9.76 3.65 4.45
C LYS A 206 9.48 5.11 4.11
N CYS A 207 10.45 5.81 3.52
CA CYS A 207 10.26 7.18 3.04
C CYS A 207 9.76 8.19 4.09
N GLN A 208 10.09 8.01 5.38
CA GLN A 208 9.56 8.84 6.49
C GLN A 208 8.04 8.76 6.66
N SER A 209 7.41 7.69 6.15
CA SER A 209 6.01 7.40 6.44
C SER A 209 5.83 6.98 7.90
N GLU A 210 4.63 7.14 8.42
CA GLU A 210 4.20 6.50 9.65
C GLU A 210 4.42 4.98 9.55
N PRO A 211 4.95 4.34 10.61
CA PRO A 211 5.26 2.93 10.59
C PRO A 211 4.01 2.06 10.69
N ILE A 212 3.98 0.97 9.92
CA ILE A 212 3.08 -0.16 10.21
C ILE A 212 3.60 -0.81 11.49
N THR A 213 2.73 -0.93 12.48
CA THR A 213 3.05 -1.48 13.81
C THR A 213 2.39 -2.84 13.98
N ILE A 214 3.17 -3.86 14.31
CA ILE A 214 2.71 -5.22 14.52
C ILE A 214 3.21 -5.68 15.89
N GLU A 215 2.28 -5.94 16.80
CA GLU A 215 2.58 -6.51 18.11
C GLU A 215 2.73 -8.03 17.98
N ILE A 216 3.82 -8.57 18.50
CA ILE A 216 4.00 -10.02 18.60
C ILE A 216 3.42 -10.44 19.95
N GLY A 217 2.23 -11.04 19.93
CA GLY A 217 1.50 -11.39 21.15
C GLY A 217 2.29 -12.29 22.11
N SER A 218 1.74 -12.48 23.32
CA SER A 218 2.38 -13.16 24.46
C SER A 218 2.89 -14.60 24.20
N LYS A 219 2.41 -15.26 23.14
CA LYS A 219 2.91 -16.59 22.71
C LYS A 219 4.21 -16.53 21.89
N ALA A 220 4.87 -15.38 21.88
CA ALA A 220 6.11 -15.13 21.14
C ALA A 220 5.99 -15.41 19.61
N LYS A 221 4.76 -15.36 19.09
CA LYS A 221 4.42 -15.62 17.69
C LYS A 221 3.18 -14.85 17.30
N THR A 222 3.16 -14.28 16.09
CA THR A 222 1.98 -13.65 15.51
C THR A 222 1.95 -13.89 14.01
N THR A 223 0.88 -14.51 13.53
CA THR A 223 0.62 -14.70 12.10
C THR A 223 0.16 -13.37 11.51
N LEU A 224 0.73 -12.98 10.37
CA LEU A 224 0.32 -11.78 9.65
C LEU A 224 -1.00 -12.04 8.93
N SER A 225 -1.97 -11.15 9.16
CA SER A 225 -3.21 -11.15 8.40
C SER A 225 -2.94 -10.81 6.92
N ARG A 226 -3.93 -11.11 6.07
CA ARG A 226 -3.85 -10.76 4.65
C ARG A 226 -3.74 -9.25 4.46
N GLU A 227 -4.46 -8.49 5.27
CA GLU A 227 -4.48 -7.02 5.28
C GLU A 227 -3.09 -6.46 5.63
N ASN A 228 -2.47 -6.96 6.70
CA ASN A 228 -1.11 -6.57 7.10
C ASN A 228 -0.10 -6.89 5.98
N MET A 229 -0.20 -8.08 5.38
CA MET A 229 0.66 -8.45 4.26
C MET A 229 0.50 -7.51 3.06
N LEU A 230 -0.73 -7.14 2.69
CA LEU A 230 -0.99 -6.21 1.60
C LEU A 230 -0.49 -4.78 1.93
N GLN A 231 -0.63 -4.32 3.17
CA GLN A 231 -0.06 -3.04 3.62
C GLN A 231 1.46 -3.04 3.52
N ILE A 232 2.13 -4.12 3.94
CA ILE A 232 3.59 -4.24 3.86
C ILE A 232 4.07 -4.27 2.41
N VAL A 233 3.36 -4.94 1.49
CA VAL A 233 3.66 -4.90 0.05
C VAL A 233 3.60 -3.48 -0.49
N ARG A 234 2.53 -2.74 -0.17
CA ARG A 234 2.39 -1.34 -0.56
C ARG A 234 3.53 -0.48 0.01
N LEU A 235 3.82 -0.62 1.30
CA LEU A 235 4.92 0.11 1.93
C LEU A 235 6.28 -0.20 1.30
N ASN A 236 6.52 -1.46 0.91
CA ASN A 236 7.75 -1.87 0.25
C ASN A 236 7.92 -1.21 -1.12
N GLU A 237 6.82 -1.06 -1.84
CA GLU A 237 6.71 -0.44 -3.15
C GLU A 237 6.57 1.08 -3.13
N LEU A 238 6.49 1.68 -1.93
CA LEU A 238 6.58 3.13 -1.79
C LEU A 238 7.99 3.60 -2.18
N ILE A 239 8.07 4.54 -3.12
CA ILE A 239 9.34 5.09 -3.62
C ILE A 239 9.41 6.57 -3.24
N CYS A 240 10.58 7.03 -2.82
CA CYS A 240 10.90 8.44 -2.62
C CYS A 240 12.25 8.74 -3.27
N PRO A 241 12.41 9.86 -3.99
CA PRO A 241 13.62 10.15 -4.77
C PRO A 241 14.94 10.08 -3.99
N GLU A 242 14.90 10.40 -2.71
CA GLU A 242 16.05 10.40 -1.80
C GLU A 242 16.45 9.00 -1.28
N ASP A 243 15.60 7.98 -1.43
CA ASP A 243 15.94 6.61 -1.02
C ASP A 243 16.73 5.89 -2.11
N LYS A 244 18.03 5.70 -1.86
CA LYS A 244 18.94 5.01 -2.78
C LYS A 244 18.64 3.52 -2.93
N GLU A 245 17.97 2.90 -1.96
CA GLU A 245 17.65 1.47 -1.97
C GLU A 245 16.16 1.22 -2.28
N LYS A 246 15.87 1.22 -3.58
CA LYS A 246 14.54 0.90 -4.11
C LYS A 246 14.10 -0.48 -3.60
N MET A 247 12.84 -0.58 -3.17
CA MET A 247 12.21 -1.82 -2.66
C MET A 247 12.79 -2.45 -1.37
N CYS A 248 13.50 -1.69 -0.54
CA CYS A 248 13.81 -2.08 0.84
C CYS A 248 12.92 -1.31 1.83
N MET A 249 12.55 -1.93 2.95
CA MET A 249 11.91 -1.24 4.09
C MET A 249 12.84 -1.21 5.29
N SER A 250 12.69 -0.19 6.13
CA SER A 250 13.35 -0.15 7.42
C SER A 250 12.51 -0.91 8.45
N LEU A 251 13.10 -1.95 9.04
CA LEU A 251 12.52 -2.65 10.17
C LEU A 251 13.13 -2.12 11.46
N TYR A 252 12.25 -1.86 12.42
CA TYR A 252 12.57 -1.45 13.78
C TYR A 252 11.93 -2.42 14.76
N LEU A 253 12.74 -3.06 15.59
CA LEU A 253 12.27 -3.88 16.70
C LEU A 253 12.36 -3.05 17.98
N THR A 254 11.23 -2.84 18.64
CA THR A 254 11.20 -2.24 19.97
C THR A 254 10.64 -3.25 20.95
N ALA A 255 11.48 -3.66 21.90
CA ALA A 255 11.10 -4.43 23.07
C ALA A 255 11.28 -3.54 24.30
N GLU A 256 10.33 -3.53 25.22
CA GLU A 256 10.46 -2.81 26.48
C GLU A 256 11.54 -3.48 27.36
N LEU A 257 12.79 -3.01 27.24
CA LEU A 257 13.90 -3.24 28.18
C LEU A 257 14.06 -4.69 28.64
N GLU A 258 14.77 -5.51 27.85
CA GLU A 258 15.75 -6.52 28.31
C GLU A 258 16.48 -7.17 27.11
N PRO A 259 17.67 -7.79 27.31
CA PRO A 259 18.45 -8.39 26.23
C PRO A 259 17.92 -9.77 25.86
N SER A 260 17.66 -10.01 24.58
CA SER A 260 17.70 -11.37 24.05
C SER A 260 17.94 -11.37 22.55
N LEU A 261 18.62 -12.41 22.06
CA LEU A 261 18.80 -12.71 20.63
C LEU A 261 17.44 -12.80 19.94
N SER A 262 17.00 -11.75 19.26
CA SER A 262 15.69 -11.75 18.61
C SER A 262 15.78 -12.36 17.21
N GLY A 263 15.13 -13.49 16.93
CA GLY A 263 15.08 -14.05 15.57
C GLY A 263 13.76 -13.76 14.89
N LEU A 264 13.70 -12.98 13.79
CA LEU A 264 12.47 -12.77 13.01
C LEU A 264 12.35 -13.83 11.89
N ILE A 265 11.65 -14.92 12.18
CA ILE A 265 11.50 -16.01 11.20
C ILE A 265 10.46 -15.62 10.13
N PHE A 266 10.86 -15.49 8.87
CA PHE A 266 9.96 -15.35 7.71
C PHE A 266 9.97 -16.65 6.87
N PRO A 267 9.13 -16.73 5.83
CA PRO A 267 7.99 -17.65 5.67
C PRO A 267 8.26 -19.12 6.08
N TYR A 268 7.29 -19.75 6.74
CA TYR A 268 7.31 -21.18 7.04
C TYR A 268 6.04 -21.84 6.50
N THR A 269 6.20 -23.05 5.95
CA THR A 269 5.09 -23.84 5.42
C THR A 269 4.48 -24.62 6.58
N VAL A 270 3.22 -24.37 6.93
CA VAL A 270 2.50 -25.26 7.84
C VAL A 270 1.82 -26.32 7.00
N LYS A 271 2.39 -27.53 6.93
CA LYS A 271 1.67 -28.67 6.36
C LYS A 271 0.51 -29.01 7.28
N LYS A 272 -0.72 -28.85 6.77
CA LYS A 272 -1.95 -29.25 7.45
C LYS A 272 -1.85 -30.75 7.80
N GLY A 273 -1.65 -31.08 9.08
CA GLY A 273 -1.58 -32.46 9.59
C GLY A 273 -0.25 -32.93 10.21
N SER A 274 0.82 -32.12 10.23
CA SER A 274 2.05 -32.50 10.96
C SER A 274 2.02 -31.94 12.38
N ARG A 275 2.17 -32.82 13.39
CA ARG A 275 2.54 -32.43 14.76
C ARG A 275 3.73 -31.47 14.70
N GLU A 276 3.61 -30.35 15.40
CA GLU A 276 4.71 -29.39 15.59
C GLU A 276 5.91 -30.12 16.21
N THR A 277 6.90 -30.47 15.40
CA THR A 277 8.25 -30.69 15.88
C THR A 277 8.94 -29.34 15.96
N SER A 278 9.14 -28.93 17.19
CA SER A 278 10.09 -27.93 17.65
C SER A 278 11.34 -27.86 16.77
N CYS A 279 11.62 -26.69 16.21
CA CYS A 279 12.96 -26.29 15.81
C CYS A 279 13.33 -25.05 16.64
N LEU A 280 13.85 -25.33 17.83
CA LEU A 280 14.88 -24.52 18.48
C LEU A 280 16.14 -24.64 17.63
N LEU A 281 16.61 -23.51 17.11
CA LEU A 281 18.01 -23.10 16.89
C LEU A 281 17.94 -21.70 16.28
#